data_AF-B9LV46-F1
#
_entry.id   AF-B9LV46-F1
#
_cell.length_a   1.000
_cell.length_b   1.000
_cell.length_c   1.000
_cell.angle_alpha   90.00
_cell.angle_beta   90.00
_cell.angle_gamma   90.00
#
_symmetry.space_group_name_H-M   'P 1'
#
loop_
_entity.id
_entity.type
_entity.pdbx_description
1 polymer ?
#
loop_
_entity_poly.entity_id
_entity_poly.type
_entity_poly.pdbx_seq_one_letter_code
_entity_poly.pdbx_strand_id
1 'polypeptide(L)'
;MTEPSGLRDLMSEQPSNDPFEECELSPDAILGTHTFEDVLFTDETETPVNVLNGETPAHSQASVDEARVFAAGIDSDTPHIALPASVEAQIETASKPYTAAAFFHFKATGSLKRHRAYHAAYNSDTFSVEFEADYESGDLTISVEEEDCQSEIENV
;
A
#
# COMPACT_ATOMS: atom_id res chain seq x y z
N MET A 1 11.66 -37.21 -54.05
CA MET A 1 11.59 -35.75 -53.81
C MET A 1 10.23 -35.45 -53.20
N THR A 2 10.14 -35.36 -51.87
CA THR A 2 8.98 -34.79 -51.15
C THR A 2 9.50 -34.37 -49.78
N GLU A 3 9.54 -33.06 -49.51
CA GLU A 3 9.66 -32.53 -48.15
C GLU A 3 8.34 -32.71 -47.40
N PRO A 4 8.31 -32.46 -46.08
CA PRO A 4 7.60 -31.24 -45.73
C PRO A 4 8.29 -30.40 -44.66
N SER A 5 8.24 -29.11 -44.97
CA SER A 5 8.28 -27.94 -44.11
C SER A 5 7.60 -28.15 -42.76
N GLY A 6 8.25 -27.69 -41.69
CA GLY A 6 7.71 -27.74 -40.34
C GLY A 6 8.58 -26.98 -39.33
N LEU A 7 9.08 -25.81 -39.71
CA LEU A 7 9.64 -24.87 -38.74
C LEU A 7 8.44 -24.14 -38.10
N ARG A 8 7.99 -24.67 -36.96
CA ARG A 8 6.91 -24.09 -36.17
C ARG A 8 7.39 -22.74 -35.61
N ASP A 9 6.62 -21.70 -35.90
CA ASP A 9 6.68 -20.41 -35.22
C ASP A 9 6.79 -20.62 -33.71
N LEU A 10 7.93 -20.25 -33.13
CA LEU A 10 7.99 -19.90 -31.71
C LEU A 10 7.31 -18.53 -31.61
N MET A 11 6.03 -18.51 -31.27
CA MET A 11 5.37 -17.29 -30.80
C MET A 11 6.15 -16.81 -29.59
N SER A 12 7.03 -15.83 -29.81
CA SER A 12 7.57 -15.02 -28.73
C SER A 12 6.42 -14.13 -28.29
N GLU A 13 5.62 -14.59 -27.33
CA GLU A 13 4.76 -13.70 -26.56
C GLU A 13 5.70 -12.67 -25.91
N GLN A 14 5.74 -11.48 -26.48
CA GLN A 14 6.38 -10.33 -25.84
C GLN A 14 5.68 -10.14 -24.50
N PRO A 15 6.42 -9.93 -23.39
CA PRO A 15 5.78 -9.62 -22.12
C PRO A 15 4.88 -8.40 -22.33
N SER A 16 3.61 -8.52 -21.93
CA SER A 16 2.71 -7.38 -21.92
C SER A 16 3.30 -6.31 -20.99
N ASN A 17 3.33 -5.06 -21.47
CA ASN A 17 3.76 -3.92 -20.66
C ASN A 17 2.60 -3.37 -19.81
N ASP A 18 1.43 -4.02 -19.80
CA ASP A 18 0.33 -3.61 -18.94
C ASP A 18 0.65 -3.96 -17.48
N PRO A 19 0.76 -2.96 -16.58
CA PRO A 19 1.07 -3.19 -15.18
C PRO A 19 -0.02 -3.96 -14.42
N PHE A 20 -1.23 -4.08 -14.98
CA PHE A 20 -2.38 -4.76 -14.38
C PHE A 20 -2.62 -6.19 -14.87
N GLU A 21 -1.75 -6.76 -15.71
CA GLU A 21 -1.92 -8.13 -16.25
C GLU A 21 -2.10 -9.20 -15.16
N GLU A 22 -1.42 -9.04 -14.02
CA GLU A 22 -1.53 -9.93 -12.86
C GLU A 22 -2.55 -9.44 -11.80
N CYS A 23 -3.22 -8.33 -12.06
CA CYS A 23 -4.21 -7.74 -11.17
C CYS A 23 -5.61 -8.29 -11.44
N GLU A 24 -6.31 -8.67 -10.37
CA GLU A 24 -7.72 -9.06 -10.46
C GLU A 24 -8.68 -7.87 -10.55
N LEU A 25 -8.20 -6.67 -10.22
CA LEU A 25 -8.94 -5.43 -10.35
C LEU A 25 -8.39 -4.65 -11.54
N SER A 26 -9.29 -4.12 -12.36
CA SER A 26 -8.94 -3.17 -13.42
C SER A 26 -8.52 -1.82 -12.82
N PRO A 27 -7.80 -0.99 -13.60
CA PRO A 27 -7.44 0.36 -13.19
C PRO A 27 -8.65 1.19 -12.74
N ASP A 28 -9.79 1.07 -13.45
CA ASP A 28 -11.03 1.78 -13.12
C ASP A 28 -11.52 1.57 -11.68
N ALA A 29 -11.17 0.44 -11.05
CA ALA A 29 -11.59 0.13 -9.69
C ALA A 29 -10.81 0.92 -8.61
N ILE A 30 -9.67 1.50 -8.97
CA ILE A 30 -8.82 2.27 -8.06
C ILE A 30 -8.72 3.76 -8.43
N LEU A 31 -9.20 4.14 -9.62
CA LEU A 31 -9.25 5.54 -10.06
C LEU A 31 -10.07 6.41 -9.09
N GLY A 32 -9.66 7.67 -8.96
CA GLY A 32 -10.24 8.65 -8.06
C GLY A 32 -9.70 8.55 -6.63
N THR A 33 -10.41 9.22 -5.72
CA THR A 33 -10.04 9.30 -4.30
C THR A 33 -10.82 8.30 -3.47
N HIS A 34 -10.11 7.49 -2.69
CA HIS A 34 -10.68 6.50 -1.76
C HIS A 34 -10.12 6.72 -0.36
N THR A 35 -11.01 6.82 0.62
CA THR A 35 -10.65 6.91 2.05
C THR A 35 -10.91 5.57 2.74
N PHE A 36 -9.93 5.13 3.53
CA PHE A 36 -9.98 3.95 4.37
C PHE A 36 -9.99 4.40 5.82
N GLU A 37 -11.13 4.23 6.48
CA GLU A 37 -11.38 4.73 7.83
C GLU A 37 -10.74 3.83 8.90
N ASP A 38 -10.23 4.42 9.98
CA ASP A 38 -9.71 3.74 11.16
C ASP A 38 -8.62 2.67 10.87
N VAL A 39 -7.72 2.94 9.91
CA VAL A 39 -6.67 1.98 9.50
C VAL A 39 -5.28 2.33 10.01
N LEU A 40 -5.03 3.60 10.34
CA LEU A 40 -3.74 4.08 10.84
C LEU A 40 -3.62 3.92 12.34
N PHE A 41 -2.37 3.90 12.83
CA PHE A 41 -2.11 3.99 14.26
C PHE A 41 -2.56 5.36 14.80
N THR A 42 -3.40 5.36 15.83
CA THR A 42 -3.79 6.57 16.58
C THR A 42 -3.43 6.43 18.06
N ASP A 43 -3.49 7.52 18.82
CA ASP A 43 -3.33 7.47 20.29
C ASP A 43 -4.45 6.66 20.98
N GLU A 44 -5.56 6.38 20.26
CA GLU A 44 -6.66 5.51 20.72
C GLU A 44 -6.44 4.03 20.37
N THR A 45 -5.33 3.68 19.70
CA THR A 45 -4.98 2.29 19.39
C THR A 45 -4.96 1.45 20.66
N GLU A 46 -5.57 0.26 20.59
CA GLU A 46 -5.64 -0.64 21.73
C GLU A 46 -4.23 -1.05 22.21
N THR A 47 -4.01 -0.93 23.51
CA THR A 47 -2.76 -1.33 24.17
C THR A 47 -3.02 -2.32 25.30
N PRO A 48 -2.10 -3.27 25.54
CA PRO A 48 -2.21 -4.18 26.67
C PRO A 48 -2.18 -3.39 27.99
N VAL A 49 -2.94 -3.89 28.97
CA VAL A 49 -2.93 -3.37 30.34
C VAL A 49 -2.45 -4.45 31.30
N ASN A 50 -1.54 -4.08 32.20
CA ASN A 50 -1.10 -4.99 33.25
C ASN A 50 -2.18 -5.11 34.32
N VAL A 51 -2.70 -6.31 34.51
CA VAL A 51 -3.82 -6.60 35.44
C VAL A 51 -3.52 -6.30 36.91
N LEU A 52 -2.25 -6.19 37.30
CA LEU A 52 -1.86 -5.94 38.69
C LEU A 52 -1.90 -4.46 39.08
N ASN A 53 -1.64 -3.56 38.13
CA ASN A 53 -1.52 -2.12 38.39
C ASN A 53 -2.35 -1.24 37.45
N GLY A 54 -2.94 -1.80 36.39
CA GLY A 54 -3.72 -1.08 35.38
C GLY A 54 -2.88 -0.28 34.39
N GLU A 55 -1.55 -0.44 34.39
CA GLU A 55 -0.64 0.35 33.56
C GLU A 55 -0.37 -0.33 32.21
N THR A 56 -0.27 0.47 31.15
CA THR A 56 0.22 0.02 29.84
C THR A 56 1.72 -0.26 29.93
N PRO A 57 2.21 -1.44 29.50
CA PRO A 57 3.63 -1.75 29.45
C PRO A 57 4.44 -0.72 28.67
N ALA A 58 5.65 -0.41 29.14
CA ALA A 58 6.49 0.65 28.54
C ALA A 58 6.79 0.45 27.05
N HIS A 59 6.85 -0.79 26.55
CA HIS A 59 7.06 -1.07 25.14
C HIS A 59 5.83 -0.73 24.27
N SER A 60 4.63 -0.82 24.84
CA SER A 60 3.36 -0.50 24.19
C SER A 60 2.97 0.98 24.30
N GLN A 61 3.76 1.79 25.01
CA GLN A 61 3.57 3.24 25.06
C GLN A 61 4.21 3.88 23.83
N ALA A 62 3.40 4.59 23.05
CA ALA A 62 3.82 5.33 21.86
C ALA A 62 2.90 6.53 21.63
N SER A 63 3.41 7.54 20.92
CA SER A 63 2.61 8.64 20.38
C SER A 63 2.47 8.55 18.87
N VAL A 64 1.47 9.23 18.32
CA VAL A 64 1.29 9.41 16.87
C VAL A 64 2.56 9.95 16.19
N ASP A 65 3.22 10.94 16.78
CA ASP A 65 4.45 11.51 16.22
C ASP A 65 5.59 10.48 16.13
N GLU A 66 5.74 9.63 17.14
CA GLU A 66 6.74 8.55 17.14
C GLU A 66 6.46 7.56 16.00
N ALA A 67 5.20 7.15 15.84
CA ALA A 67 4.77 6.22 14.80
C ALA A 67 4.96 6.82 13.39
N ARG A 68 4.60 8.09 13.20
CA ARG A 68 4.77 8.82 11.94
C ARG A 68 6.25 8.92 11.55
N VAL A 69 7.12 9.31 12.48
CA VAL A 69 8.57 9.40 12.24
C VAL A 69 9.15 8.03 11.94
N PHE A 70 8.71 6.98 12.65
CA PHE A 70 9.15 5.61 12.39
C PHE A 70 8.80 5.15 10.98
N ALA A 71 7.55 5.35 10.53
CA ALA A 71 7.13 4.96 9.19
C ALA A 71 7.88 5.75 8.10
N ALA A 72 8.03 7.07 8.27
CA ALA A 72 8.79 7.91 7.35
C ALA A 72 10.30 7.60 7.34
N GLY A 73 10.82 6.96 8.39
CA GLY A 73 12.23 6.60 8.54
C GLY A 73 12.63 5.26 7.90
N ILE A 74 11.69 4.53 7.29
CA ILE A 74 11.98 3.29 6.57
C ILE A 74 12.73 3.63 5.28
N ASP A 75 13.94 3.09 5.13
CA ASP A 75 14.77 3.26 3.94
C ASP A 75 14.23 2.35 2.81
N SER A 76 13.22 2.85 2.10
CA SER A 76 12.57 2.16 0.99
C SER A 76 12.08 3.17 -0.05
N ASP A 77 12.12 2.78 -1.33
CA ASP A 77 11.59 3.59 -2.43
C ASP A 77 10.07 3.79 -2.37
N THR A 78 9.37 2.96 -1.57
CA THR A 78 7.93 3.08 -1.34
C THR A 78 7.65 3.81 -0.03
N PRO A 79 6.82 4.86 -0.02
CA PRO A 79 6.37 5.51 1.19
C PRO A 79 5.64 4.53 2.13
N HIS A 80 5.98 4.60 3.41
CA HIS A 80 5.39 3.77 4.45
C HIS A 80 4.48 4.59 5.37
N ILE A 81 3.47 3.90 5.91
CA ILE A 81 2.52 4.40 6.91
C ILE A 81 2.60 3.52 8.17
N ALA A 82 2.25 4.10 9.32
CA ALA A 82 2.16 3.35 10.57
C ALA A 82 0.77 2.76 10.75
N LEU A 83 0.70 1.43 10.83
CA LEU A 83 -0.52 0.67 11.10
C LEU A 83 -0.53 0.18 12.55
N PRO A 84 -1.71 0.03 13.19
CA PRO A 84 -1.79 -0.51 14.54
C PRO A 84 -1.33 -1.97 14.59
N ALA A 85 -0.60 -2.32 15.64
CA ALA A 85 -0.23 -3.70 15.96
C ALA A 85 -1.24 -4.29 16.95
N SER A 86 -1.60 -5.55 16.78
CA SER A 86 -2.54 -6.20 17.70
C SER A 86 -1.95 -6.32 19.10
N VAL A 87 -2.82 -6.36 20.12
CA VAL A 87 -2.40 -6.51 21.52
C VAL A 87 -1.59 -7.79 21.72
N GLU A 88 -1.96 -8.89 21.05
CA GLU A 88 -1.22 -10.14 21.11
C GLU A 88 0.20 -9.98 20.57
N ALA A 89 0.36 -9.31 19.43
CA ALA A 89 1.68 -9.08 18.84
C ALA A 89 2.55 -8.19 19.74
N GLN A 90 1.97 -7.15 20.32
CA GLN A 90 2.65 -6.27 21.28
C GLN A 90 3.20 -7.07 22.46
N ILE A 91 2.38 -7.95 23.05
CA ILE A 91 2.78 -8.79 24.20
C ILE A 91 3.80 -9.86 23.80
N GLU A 92 3.54 -10.61 22.72
CA GLU A 92 4.36 -11.75 22.31
C GLU A 92 5.79 -11.32 21.94
N THR A 93 5.91 -10.16 21.29
CA THR A 93 7.19 -9.67 20.77
C THR A 93 7.80 -8.53 21.59
N ALA A 94 7.12 -8.09 22.65
CA ALA A 94 7.47 -6.90 23.42
C ALA A 94 7.71 -5.67 22.51
N SER A 95 6.87 -5.50 21.50
CA SER A 95 7.01 -4.48 20.44
C SER A 95 6.16 -3.24 20.70
N LYS A 96 6.42 -2.21 19.89
CA LYS A 96 5.62 -0.99 19.83
C LYS A 96 4.21 -1.29 19.32
N PRO A 97 3.19 -0.47 19.64
CA PRO A 97 1.80 -0.68 19.24
C PRO A 97 1.54 -0.37 17.76
N TYR A 98 2.59 -0.24 16.95
CA TYR A 98 2.51 0.05 15.53
C TYR A 98 3.53 -0.75 14.73
N THR A 99 3.25 -0.91 13.44
CA THR A 99 4.14 -1.49 12.44
C THR A 99 4.17 -0.61 11.20
N ALA A 100 5.28 -0.60 10.47
CA ALA A 100 5.38 0.11 9.21
C ALA A 100 4.97 -0.81 8.06
N ALA A 101 4.17 -0.30 7.14
CA ALA A 101 3.84 -0.97 5.90
C ALA A 101 3.73 0.06 4.77
N ALA A 102 3.90 -0.38 3.52
CA ALA A 102 3.62 0.47 2.36
C ALA A 102 2.18 1.02 2.43
N PHE A 103 1.95 2.24 1.94
CA PHE A 103 0.62 2.87 2.02
C PHE A 103 -0.49 2.05 1.35
N PHE A 104 -0.17 1.31 0.27
CA PHE A 104 -1.10 0.40 -0.40
C PHE A 104 -1.17 -1.01 0.20
N HIS A 105 -0.63 -1.25 1.40
CA HIS A 105 -0.64 -2.58 2.02
C HIS A 105 -2.07 -3.10 2.24
N PHE A 106 -2.29 -4.42 2.08
CA PHE A 106 -3.64 -5.01 2.17
C PHE A 106 -4.31 -4.81 3.54
N LYS A 107 -3.52 -4.63 4.61
CA LYS A 107 -4.04 -4.30 5.94
C LYS A 107 -4.68 -2.91 5.99
N ALA A 108 -4.18 -1.95 5.21
CA ALA A 108 -4.76 -0.62 5.11
C ALA A 108 -5.90 -0.58 4.08
N THR A 109 -5.69 -1.18 2.90
CA THR A 109 -6.67 -1.13 1.80
C THR A 109 -7.79 -2.18 1.93
N GLY A 110 -7.70 -3.08 2.90
CA GLY A 110 -8.67 -4.12 3.23
C GLY A 110 -8.70 -5.32 2.27
N SER A 111 -7.87 -5.36 1.22
CA SER A 111 -7.89 -6.45 0.23
C SER A 111 -6.55 -6.65 -0.47
N LEU A 112 -6.16 -7.91 -0.67
CA LEU A 112 -4.98 -8.26 -1.47
C LEU A 112 -5.14 -7.82 -2.94
N LYS A 113 -6.37 -7.78 -3.47
CA LYS A 113 -6.62 -7.34 -4.84
C LYS A 113 -6.34 -5.84 -5.01
N ARG A 114 -6.77 -5.03 -4.04
CA ARG A 114 -6.48 -3.59 -3.99
C ARG A 114 -4.99 -3.33 -3.79
N HIS A 115 -4.35 -4.09 -2.90
CA HIS A 115 -2.89 -4.01 -2.73
C HIS A 115 -2.13 -4.17 -4.05
N ARG A 116 -2.47 -5.19 -4.84
CA ARG A 116 -1.84 -5.41 -6.16
C ARG A 116 -2.15 -4.29 -7.14
N ALA A 117 -3.40 -3.83 -7.21
CA ALA A 117 -3.80 -2.77 -8.12
C ALA A 117 -3.11 -1.43 -7.82
N TYR A 118 -3.08 -1.00 -6.56
CA TYR A 118 -2.37 0.22 -6.18
C TYR A 118 -0.85 0.09 -6.32
N HIS A 119 -0.28 -1.10 -6.03
CA HIS A 119 1.13 -1.36 -6.31
C HIS A 119 1.44 -1.24 -7.80
N ALA A 120 0.58 -1.79 -8.67
CA ALA A 120 0.72 -1.68 -10.12
C ALA A 120 0.62 -0.22 -10.60
N ALA A 121 -0.36 0.54 -10.12
CA ALA A 121 -0.50 1.97 -10.42
C ALA A 121 0.72 2.77 -9.96
N TYR A 122 1.17 2.57 -8.72
CA TYR A 122 2.29 3.33 -8.14
C TYR A 122 3.63 3.07 -8.84
N ASN A 123 3.83 1.88 -9.40
CA ASN A 123 5.03 1.54 -10.17
C ASN A 123 4.88 1.79 -11.67
N SER A 124 3.76 2.36 -12.12
CA SER A 124 3.48 2.65 -13.51
C SER A 124 3.67 4.12 -13.80
N ASP A 125 4.34 4.44 -14.91
CA ASP A 125 4.46 5.81 -15.42
C ASP A 125 3.13 6.35 -16.00
N THR A 126 2.04 5.57 -15.99
CA THR A 126 0.73 5.96 -16.54
C THR A 126 -0.20 6.54 -15.47
N PHE A 127 0.12 6.36 -14.19
CA PHE A 127 -0.76 6.79 -13.10
C PHE A 127 0.01 7.69 -12.13
N SER A 128 -0.61 8.79 -11.75
CA SER A 128 -0.19 9.58 -10.60
C SER A 128 -0.93 9.07 -9.37
N VAL A 129 -0.18 8.63 -8.36
CA VAL A 129 -0.72 8.10 -7.11
C VAL A 129 -0.24 8.96 -5.95
N GLU A 130 -1.19 9.61 -5.29
CA GLU A 130 -0.97 10.40 -4.10
C GLU A 130 -1.64 9.74 -2.89
N PHE A 131 -1.10 9.98 -1.70
CA PHE A 131 -1.72 9.50 -0.47
C PHE A 131 -1.58 10.53 0.65
N GLU A 132 -2.56 10.52 1.55
CA GLU A 132 -2.60 11.32 2.75
C GLU A 132 -2.89 10.40 3.94
N ALA A 133 -2.01 10.42 4.93
CA ALA A 133 -2.15 9.66 6.17
C ALA A 133 -2.56 10.61 7.30
N ASP A 134 -3.86 10.65 7.61
CA ASP A 134 -4.40 11.45 8.71
C ASP A 134 -4.40 10.63 10.00
N TYR A 135 -3.32 10.78 10.77
CA TYR A 135 -3.18 10.11 12.06
C TYR A 135 -4.04 10.70 13.18
N GLU A 136 -4.69 11.85 12.97
CA GLU A 136 -5.63 12.41 13.96
C GLU A 136 -6.97 11.67 13.91
N SER A 137 -7.48 11.40 12.72
CA SER A 137 -8.69 10.58 12.51
C SER A 137 -8.41 9.09 12.49
N GLY A 138 -7.22 8.68 12.05
CA GLY A 138 -6.89 7.28 11.76
C GLY A 138 -7.12 6.90 10.29
N ASP A 139 -7.45 7.87 9.44
CA ASP A 139 -7.86 7.63 8.07
C ASP A 139 -6.69 7.68 7.08
N LEU A 140 -6.72 6.77 6.11
CA LEU A 140 -5.83 6.80 4.96
C LEU A 140 -6.62 7.18 3.71
N THR A 141 -6.23 8.26 3.05
CA THR A 141 -6.78 8.64 1.75
C THR A 141 -5.77 8.34 0.65
N ILE A 142 -6.20 7.67 -0.41
CA ILE A 142 -5.39 7.40 -1.61
C ILE A 142 -6.13 7.97 -2.82
N SER A 143 -5.43 8.80 -3.59
CA SER A 143 -5.92 9.39 -4.84
C SER A 143 -5.12 8.82 -6.00
N VAL A 144 -5.82 8.31 -7.02
CA VAL A 144 -5.21 7.82 -8.26
C VAL A 144 -5.81 8.55 -9.42
N GLU A 145 -4.95 9.17 -10.20
CA GLU A 145 -5.28 9.84 -11.45
C GLU A 145 -4.51 9.15 -12.58
N GLU A 146 -5.16 8.97 -13.73
CA GLU A 146 -4.45 8.58 -14.95
C GLU A 146 -3.71 9.82 -15.46
N GLU A 147 -2.42 9.70 -15.72
CA GLU A 147 -1.69 10.78 -16.36
C GLU A 147 -2.19 10.88 -17.81
N ASP A 148 -3.00 11.90 -18.09
CA ASP A 148 -3.40 12.25 -19.45
C ASP A 148 -2.14 12.45 -20.28
N CYS A 149 -1.81 11.47 -21.13
CA CYS A 149 -0.84 11.64 -22.21
C CYS A 149 -1.43 12.56 -23.29
N GLN A 150 -1.79 13.79 -22.94
CA GLN A 150 -2.15 14.88 -23.86
C GLN A 150 -1.14 16.02 -23.80
N SER A 151 0.11 15.70 -24.12
CA SER A 151 1.09 16.67 -24.66
C SER A 151 2.14 15.83 -25.41
N GLU A 152 2.14 15.68 -26.73
CA GLU A 152 2.12 16.74 -27.73
C GLU A 152 1.43 16.29 -29.05
N ILE A 153 0.21 16.77 -29.31
CA ILE A 153 -0.24 17.03 -30.68
C ILE A 153 -0.99 18.36 -30.67
N GLU A 154 -0.26 19.48 -30.60
CA GLU A 154 -0.79 20.76 -31.06
C GLU A 154 0.31 21.63 -31.68
N ASN A 155 0.42 21.51 -33.01
CA ASN A 155 0.85 22.53 -33.99
C ASN A 155 2.15 23.33 -33.77
N VAL A 156 3.22 22.97 -34.52
CA VAL A 156 3.92 23.85 -35.50
C VAL A 156 4.46 23.02 -36.65
#